data_AF-A0A9D7R8H3-F1
#
_entry.id   AF-A0A9D7R8H3-F1
#
_cell.length_a   1.000
_cell.length_b   1.000
_cell.length_c   1.000
_cell.angle_alpha   90.00
_cell.angle_beta   90.00
_cell.angle_gamma   90.00
#
_symmetry.space_group_name_H-M   'P 1'
#
loop_
_entity.id
_entity.type
_entity.pdbx_description
1 polymer ?
#
loop_
_entity_poly.entity_id
_entity_poly.type
_entity_poly.pdbx_seq_one_letter_code
_entity_poly.pdbx_strand_id
1 'polypeptide(L)'
;MVIAPHWPWIAAGVACALVLAADLLHGRRASRIRRLLFGPSGRPRRWTLAAPVLRALACAALAWGVLTLLRVKPEESGPKSPEKQPIRHHLIVALDVSPSMDLKDAGPEGSQTRMERCAKVLGSILDRLELETTRVSVIAFYTGWKPVVVDTFDPEVIRNILEDLPLTHAFQAGKTNLYEGVRGAAEIAKAWPPDTATLLVVSDGDTLPESALPVLPPSIGGVLVVGVGDIAKGLFIDGHVSRQNAPSLERLAARFAGHYHDGNRQHVPTKVLRDLSETLPPLKDEELGDREYALIALGCGAGLLALLGPLLACFGSGFSPFRVSSSRRASRPADRSPAEPPRAPQLAGAPSDGVLR
;
A
#
# COMPACT_ATOMS: atom_id res chain seq x y z
N MET A 1 -28.69 5.08 6.68
CA MET A 1 -28.85 6.47 7.14
C MET A 1 -27.99 7.35 6.23
N VAL A 2 -28.58 8.13 5.34
CA VAL A 2 -27.82 8.90 4.33
C VAL A 2 -27.36 10.22 4.96
N ILE A 3 -26.11 10.26 5.43
CA ILE A 3 -25.49 11.50 5.93
C ILE A 3 -25.11 12.36 4.71
N ALA A 4 -25.50 13.64 4.69
CA ALA A 4 -25.24 14.56 3.57
C ALA A 4 -23.76 14.96 3.44
N PRO A 5 -23.25 15.26 2.21
CA PRO A 5 -21.83 15.51 1.90
C PRO A 5 -21.14 16.55 2.77
N HIS A 6 -21.87 17.58 3.19
CA HIS A 6 -21.36 18.69 3.98
C HIS A 6 -21.36 18.44 5.50
N TRP A 7 -21.97 17.36 5.99
CA TRP A 7 -22.14 17.11 7.42
C TRP A 7 -20.81 16.98 8.20
N PRO A 8 -19.76 16.31 7.68
CA PRO A 8 -18.46 16.25 8.36
C PRO A 8 -17.85 17.62 8.62
N TRP A 9 -17.96 18.52 7.65
CA TRP A 9 -17.44 19.89 7.76
C TRP A 9 -18.23 20.72 8.77
N ILE A 10 -19.57 20.60 8.77
CA ILE A 10 -20.44 21.26 9.75
C ILE A 10 -20.13 20.76 11.16
N ALA A 11 -20.03 19.43 11.35
CA ALA A 11 -19.71 18.85 12.64
C ALA A 11 -18.33 19.30 13.16
N ALA A 12 -17.32 19.35 12.29
CA ALA A 12 -15.99 19.86 12.63
C ALA A 12 -16.04 21.33 13.07
N GLY A 13 -16.75 22.17 12.33
CA GLY A 13 -16.93 23.59 12.65
C GLY A 13 -17.66 23.82 13.97
N VAL A 14 -18.75 23.08 14.21
CA VAL A 14 -19.52 23.13 15.47
C VAL A 14 -18.67 22.66 16.65
N ALA A 15 -17.94 21.54 16.50
CA ALA A 15 -17.04 21.03 17.54
C ALA A 15 -15.95 22.06 17.87
N CYS A 16 -15.33 22.66 16.86
CA CYS A 16 -14.32 23.71 17.03
C CYS A 16 -14.90 24.90 17.82
N ALA A 17 -16.07 25.42 17.40
CA ALA A 17 -16.71 26.57 18.02
C ALA A 17 -17.07 26.32 19.50
N LEU A 18 -17.65 25.15 19.80
CA LEU A 18 -18.02 24.78 21.18
C LEU A 18 -16.80 24.64 22.08
N VAL A 19 -15.72 24.01 21.60
CA VAL A 19 -14.49 23.83 22.39
C VAL A 19 -13.78 25.16 22.61
N LEU A 20 -13.71 26.03 21.60
CA LEU A 20 -13.19 27.39 21.77
C LEU A 20 -14.02 28.20 22.77
N ALA A 21 -15.34 28.14 22.71
CA ALA A 21 -16.21 28.81 23.67
C ALA A 21 -15.98 28.29 25.10
N ALA A 22 -15.89 26.97 25.26
CA ALA A 22 -15.59 26.33 26.54
C ALA A 22 -14.22 26.77 27.09
N ASP A 23 -13.20 26.84 26.23
CA ASP A 23 -11.86 27.25 26.62
C ASP A 23 -11.75 28.75 26.93
N LEU A 24 -12.51 29.61 26.27
CA LEU A 24 -12.63 31.02 26.63
C LEU A 24 -13.24 31.20 28.03
N LEU A 25 -14.29 30.43 28.33
CA LEU A 25 -14.89 30.40 29.67
C LEU A 25 -13.93 29.84 30.71
N HIS A 26 -13.21 28.76 30.38
CA HIS A 26 -12.19 28.18 31.24
C HIS A 26 -11.04 29.16 31.52
N GLY A 27 -10.55 29.86 30.48
CA GLY A 27 -9.51 30.89 30.59
C GLY A 27 -9.95 32.06 31.48
N ARG A 28 -11.20 32.51 31.37
CA ARG A 28 -11.79 33.53 32.26
C ARG A 28 -11.88 33.08 33.72
N ARG A 29 -12.08 31.78 33.98
CA ARG A 29 -12.08 31.23 35.34
C ARG A 29 -10.66 31.08 35.87
N ALA A 30 -9.76 30.52 35.05
CA ALA A 30 -8.35 30.32 35.39
C ALA A 30 -7.62 31.65 35.66
N SER A 31 -7.98 32.73 34.97
CA SER A 31 -7.39 34.05 35.21
C SER A 31 -7.68 34.60 36.62
N ARG A 32 -8.86 34.29 37.18
CA ARG A 32 -9.24 34.71 38.54
C ARG A 32 -8.38 34.05 39.61
N ILE A 33 -7.97 32.81 39.36
CA ILE A 33 -7.14 31.99 40.28
C ILE A 33 -5.69 31.80 39.79
N ARG A 34 -5.23 32.65 38.86
CA ARG A 34 -3.91 32.50 38.20
C ARG A 34 -2.73 32.42 39.16
N ARG A 35 -2.83 33.10 40.31
CA ARG A 35 -1.77 33.12 41.33
C ARG A 35 -1.65 31.80 42.09
N LEU A 36 -2.76 31.05 42.19
CA LEU A 36 -2.79 29.72 42.78
C LEU A 36 -2.28 28.67 41.78
N LEU A 37 -2.65 28.81 40.50
CA LEU A 37 -2.29 27.86 39.45
C LEU A 37 -0.85 27.99 38.95
N PHE A 38 -0.31 29.21 38.86
CA PHE A 38 1.00 29.49 38.26
C PHE A 38 2.00 30.12 39.23
N GLY A 39 1.67 30.17 40.51
CA GLY A 39 2.49 30.77 41.57
C GLY A 39 2.40 32.31 41.62
N PRO A 40 3.26 32.97 42.42
CA PRO A 40 3.16 34.41 42.73
C PRO A 40 3.21 35.32 41.50
N SER A 41 3.94 34.89 40.46
CA SER A 41 4.05 35.60 39.18
C SER A 41 2.75 35.52 38.36
N GLY A 42 1.89 34.53 38.61
CA GLY A 42 0.59 34.34 37.97
C GLY A 42 0.66 34.18 36.44
N ARG A 43 1.83 33.79 35.91
CA ARG A 43 2.11 33.75 34.47
C ARG A 43 2.35 32.31 34.00
N PRO A 44 1.54 31.80 33.06
CA PRO A 44 1.79 30.51 32.45
C PRO A 44 2.92 30.61 31.42
N ARG A 45 3.50 29.47 31.01
CA ARG A 45 4.54 29.44 29.96
C ARG A 45 3.94 29.78 28.59
N ARG A 46 4.68 30.48 27.72
CA ARG A 46 4.17 31.01 26.44
C ARG A 46 3.47 29.97 25.54
N TRP A 47 3.94 28.73 25.52
CA TRP A 47 3.34 27.65 24.70
C TRP A 47 1.93 27.24 25.17
N THR A 48 1.60 27.42 26.45
CA THR A 48 0.26 27.09 26.98
C THR A 48 -0.85 27.98 26.42
N LEU A 49 -0.50 29.13 25.82
CA LEU A 49 -1.44 29.98 25.10
C LEU A 49 -1.94 29.33 23.81
N ALA A 50 -1.17 28.40 23.23
CA ALA A 50 -1.59 27.63 22.06
C ALA A 50 -2.50 26.44 22.41
N ALA A 51 -2.53 26.01 23.68
CA ALA A 51 -3.26 24.82 24.10
C ALA A 51 -4.78 24.87 23.79
N PRO A 52 -5.50 26.01 23.97
CA PRO A 52 -6.90 26.11 23.58
C PRO A 52 -7.15 25.90 22.08
N VAL A 53 -6.30 26.50 21.24
CA VAL A 53 -6.41 26.40 19.78
C VAL A 53 -6.10 24.97 19.33
N LEU A 54 -5.04 24.36 19.88
CA LEU A 54 -4.67 22.98 19.63
C LEU A 54 -5.80 22.01 20.02
N ARG A 55 -6.42 22.22 21.19
CA ARG A 55 -7.56 21.41 21.65
C ARG A 55 -8.76 21.51 20.71
N ALA A 56 -9.12 22.73 20.29
CA ALA A 56 -10.22 22.95 19.37
C ALA A 56 -9.98 22.29 18.00
N LEU A 57 -8.77 22.44 17.45
CA LEU A 57 -8.39 21.79 16.18
C LEU A 57 -8.40 20.26 16.29
N ALA A 58 -7.94 19.70 17.40
CA ALA A 58 -7.97 18.25 17.61
C ALA A 58 -9.40 17.70 17.73
N CYS A 59 -10.29 18.39 18.44
CA CYS A 59 -11.71 18.01 18.51
C CYS A 59 -12.40 18.13 17.15
N ALA A 60 -12.07 19.14 16.36
CA ALA A 60 -12.58 19.30 15.01
C ALA A 60 -12.10 18.17 14.07
N ALA A 61 -10.79 17.83 14.13
CA ALA A 61 -10.21 16.73 13.36
C ALA A 61 -10.81 15.37 13.74
N LEU A 62 -11.06 15.13 15.04
CA LEU A 62 -11.75 13.94 15.52
C LEU A 62 -13.19 13.85 15.02
N ALA A 63 -13.96 14.92 15.17
CA ALA A 63 -15.36 14.96 14.74
C ALA A 63 -15.48 14.73 13.23
N TRP A 64 -14.58 15.35 12.45
CA TRP A 64 -14.50 15.14 11.00
C TRP A 64 -14.09 13.70 10.66
N GLY A 65 -13.04 13.17 11.27
CA GLY A 65 -12.52 11.83 11.00
C GLY A 65 -13.55 10.73 11.30
N VAL A 66 -14.17 10.76 12.48
CA VAL A 66 -15.23 9.79 12.85
C VAL A 66 -16.40 9.86 11.88
N LEU A 67 -16.87 11.06 11.57
CA LEU A 67 -18.06 11.23 10.73
C LEU A 67 -17.79 10.89 9.26
N THR A 68 -16.56 11.08 8.79
CA THR A 68 -16.13 10.64 7.46
C THR A 68 -16.02 9.12 7.41
N LEU A 69 -15.45 8.47 8.44
CA LEU A 69 -15.40 7.01 8.54
C LEU A 69 -16.78 6.35 8.63
N LEU A 70 -17.76 7.00 9.27
CA LEU A 70 -19.15 6.53 9.28
C LEU A 70 -19.81 6.53 7.89
N ARG A 71 -19.24 7.25 6.92
CA ARG A 71 -19.76 7.38 5.55
C ARG A 71 -19.00 6.49 4.57
N VAL A 72 -17.72 6.29 4.81
CA VAL A 72 -16.91 5.33 4.05
C VAL A 72 -17.47 3.94 4.32
N LYS A 73 -17.87 3.24 3.25
CA LYS A 73 -18.26 1.83 3.39
C LYS A 73 -17.03 1.05 3.87
N PRO A 74 -17.15 0.19 4.89
CA PRO A 74 -16.06 -0.70 5.25
C PRO A 74 -15.68 -1.52 4.02
N GLU A 75 -14.40 -1.50 3.65
CA GLU A 75 -13.90 -2.45 2.67
C GLU A 75 -14.06 -3.84 3.27
N GLU A 76 -14.91 -4.65 2.66
CA GLU A 76 -15.10 -6.04 3.06
C GLU A 76 -13.77 -6.77 2.87
N SER A 77 -13.11 -7.17 3.97
CA SER A 77 -11.98 -8.11 3.99
C SER A 77 -12.45 -9.54 3.69
N GLY A 78 -13.28 -9.72 2.67
CA GLY A 78 -13.59 -11.02 2.07
C GLY A 78 -12.85 -11.17 0.75
N PRO A 79 -12.74 -12.40 0.19
CA PRO A 79 -12.23 -12.59 -1.17
C PRO A 79 -13.06 -11.71 -2.11
N LYS A 80 -12.46 -10.64 -2.62
CA LYS A 80 -13.15 -9.66 -3.45
C LYS A 80 -13.64 -10.39 -4.70
N SER A 81 -14.94 -10.35 -4.95
CA SER A 81 -15.48 -10.85 -6.21
C SER A 81 -14.81 -10.07 -7.36
N PRO A 82 -14.23 -10.75 -8.37
CA PRO A 82 -13.41 -10.11 -9.42
C PRO A 82 -14.19 -9.07 -10.24
N GLU A 83 -15.52 -9.08 -10.17
CA GLU A 83 -16.40 -8.20 -10.93
C GLU A 83 -16.38 -6.71 -10.49
N LYS A 84 -15.88 -6.39 -9.28
CA LYS A 84 -15.91 -5.02 -8.72
C LYS A 84 -14.59 -4.26 -8.79
N GLN A 85 -13.49 -4.90 -9.18
CA GLN A 85 -12.22 -4.19 -9.36
C GLN A 85 -12.20 -3.55 -10.76
N PRO A 86 -11.80 -2.28 -10.91
CA PRO A 86 -11.58 -1.73 -12.23
C PRO A 86 -10.51 -2.58 -12.92
N ILE A 87 -10.82 -3.10 -14.11
CA ILE A 87 -9.88 -3.87 -14.91
C ILE A 87 -8.65 -2.99 -15.12
N ARG A 88 -7.50 -3.41 -14.58
CA ARG A 88 -6.27 -2.62 -14.65
C ARG A 88 -5.41 -3.05 -15.82
N HIS A 89 -5.40 -4.36 -16.12
CA HIS A 89 -4.52 -4.93 -17.13
C HIS A 89 -5.19 -6.03 -17.95
N HIS A 90 -4.73 -6.18 -19.18
CA HIS A 90 -5.08 -7.29 -20.07
C HIS A 90 -3.82 -8.06 -20.46
N LEU A 91 -3.81 -9.37 -20.24
CA LEU A 91 -2.83 -10.28 -20.82
C LEU A 91 -3.46 -11.00 -22.00
N ILE A 92 -2.91 -10.84 -23.20
CA ILE A 92 -3.29 -11.66 -24.36
C ILE A 92 -2.22 -12.72 -24.57
N VAL A 93 -2.61 -13.98 -24.50
CA VAL A 93 -1.77 -15.13 -24.86
C VAL A 93 -2.11 -15.55 -26.28
N ALA A 94 -1.20 -15.30 -27.21
CA ALA A 94 -1.20 -15.92 -28.55
C ALA A 94 -0.47 -17.26 -28.45
N LEU A 95 -1.23 -18.36 -28.47
CA LEU A 95 -0.78 -19.72 -28.29
C LEU A 95 -0.68 -20.46 -29.64
N ASP A 96 0.50 -20.93 -29.99
CA ASP A 96 0.69 -21.83 -31.12
C ASP A 96 0.08 -23.20 -30.82
N VAL A 97 -0.78 -23.69 -31.69
CA VAL A 97 -1.45 -24.99 -31.58
C VAL A 97 -1.22 -25.86 -32.81
N SER A 98 -0.13 -25.60 -33.54
CA SER A 98 0.24 -26.40 -34.71
C SER A 98 0.71 -27.82 -34.32
N PRO A 99 0.68 -28.80 -35.24
CA PRO A 99 1.08 -30.19 -34.94
C PRO A 99 2.50 -30.34 -34.40
N SER A 100 3.42 -29.42 -34.70
CA SER A 100 4.78 -29.43 -34.16
C SER A 100 4.80 -29.19 -32.64
N MET A 101 3.73 -28.64 -32.07
CA MET A 101 3.58 -28.48 -30.63
C MET A 101 3.33 -29.79 -29.87
N ASP A 102 2.93 -30.85 -30.57
CA ASP A 102 2.75 -32.20 -30.01
C ASP A 102 4.06 -33.02 -29.97
N LEU A 103 5.15 -32.47 -30.50
CA LEU A 103 6.45 -33.11 -30.50
C LEU A 103 7.04 -33.23 -29.09
N LYS A 104 7.54 -34.42 -28.76
CA LYS A 104 8.14 -34.76 -27.45
C LYS A 104 9.64 -34.49 -27.44
N ASP A 105 10.00 -33.21 -27.42
CA ASP A 105 11.38 -32.74 -27.33
C ASP A 105 11.58 -31.59 -26.33
N ALA A 106 10.55 -31.28 -25.53
CA ALA A 106 10.55 -30.11 -24.66
C ALA A 106 10.85 -30.43 -23.19
N GLY A 107 11.17 -29.37 -22.44
CA GLY A 107 11.44 -29.40 -21.01
C GLY A 107 12.89 -29.76 -20.66
N PRO A 108 13.26 -29.69 -19.37
CA PRO A 108 14.64 -29.93 -18.91
C PRO A 108 15.19 -31.32 -19.26
N GLU A 109 14.29 -32.31 -19.31
CA GLU A 109 14.61 -33.71 -19.62
C GLU A 109 14.40 -34.07 -21.10
N GLY A 110 13.78 -33.19 -21.89
CA GLY A 110 13.45 -33.43 -23.30
C GLY A 110 12.37 -34.49 -23.54
N SER A 111 11.56 -34.81 -22.52
CA SER A 111 10.55 -35.87 -22.55
C SER A 111 9.11 -35.36 -22.70
N GLN A 112 8.91 -34.04 -22.56
CA GLN A 112 7.59 -33.41 -22.57
C GLN A 112 7.21 -32.97 -23.98
N THR A 113 5.91 -32.90 -24.28
CA THR A 113 5.47 -32.21 -25.50
C THR A 113 5.77 -30.71 -25.40
N ARG A 114 5.92 -30.02 -26.53
CA ARG A 114 6.08 -28.55 -26.53
C ARG A 114 4.83 -27.89 -25.92
N MET A 115 3.64 -28.43 -26.15
CA MET A 115 2.40 -27.95 -25.51
C MET A 115 2.41 -28.14 -23.98
N GLU A 116 2.80 -29.31 -23.48
CA GLU A 116 2.94 -29.55 -22.03
C GLU A 116 3.94 -28.58 -21.39
N ARG A 117 5.05 -28.32 -22.08
CA ARG A 117 6.04 -27.35 -21.60
C ARG A 117 5.50 -25.93 -21.65
N CYS A 118 4.78 -25.57 -22.71
CA CYS A 118 4.09 -24.29 -22.84
C CYS A 118 3.11 -24.07 -21.68
N ALA A 119 2.25 -25.05 -21.38
CA ALA A 119 1.32 -25.01 -20.26
C ALA A 119 2.03 -24.75 -18.93
N LYS A 120 3.15 -25.42 -18.65
CA LYS A 120 3.95 -25.18 -17.44
C LYS A 120 4.57 -23.78 -17.39
N VAL A 121 5.09 -23.29 -18.51
CA VAL A 121 5.68 -21.95 -18.58
C VAL A 121 4.60 -20.89 -18.36
N LEU A 122 3.47 -21.00 -19.06
CA LEU A 122 2.33 -20.11 -18.90
C LEU A 122 1.74 -20.16 -17.49
N GLY A 123 1.56 -21.36 -16.92
CA GLY A 123 1.14 -21.54 -15.53
C GLY A 123 2.04 -20.78 -14.56
N SER A 124 3.37 -20.88 -14.74
CA SER A 124 4.32 -20.14 -13.91
C SER A 124 4.25 -18.61 -14.04
N ILE A 125 3.75 -18.11 -15.18
CA ILE A 125 3.50 -16.68 -15.40
C ILE A 125 2.19 -16.29 -14.71
N LEU A 126 1.12 -17.06 -14.93
CA LEU A 126 -0.20 -16.83 -14.36
C LEU A 126 -0.18 -16.85 -12.82
N ASP A 127 0.57 -17.77 -12.22
CA ASP A 127 0.74 -17.88 -10.76
C ASP A 127 1.40 -16.64 -10.13
N ARG A 128 2.06 -15.80 -10.94
CA ARG A 128 2.74 -14.56 -10.50
C ARG A 128 1.98 -13.30 -10.88
N LEU A 129 0.89 -13.42 -11.64
CA LEU A 129 0.06 -12.29 -12.01
C LEU A 129 -0.99 -12.05 -10.94
N GLU A 130 -1.30 -10.79 -10.70
CA GLU A 130 -2.45 -10.40 -9.90
C GLU A 130 -3.73 -10.58 -10.73
N LEU A 131 -4.25 -11.82 -10.72
CA LEU A 131 -5.46 -12.19 -11.46
C LEU A 131 -6.72 -11.46 -10.95
N GLU A 132 -6.66 -10.80 -9.78
CA GLU A 132 -7.76 -9.93 -9.32
C GLU A 132 -7.95 -8.68 -10.18
N THR A 133 -6.87 -8.19 -10.81
CA THR A 133 -6.88 -6.92 -11.57
C THR A 133 -6.51 -7.12 -13.04
N THR A 134 -6.07 -8.32 -13.41
CA THR A 134 -5.62 -8.69 -14.75
C THR A 134 -6.60 -9.64 -15.41
N ARG A 135 -7.14 -9.24 -16.56
CA ARG A 135 -7.92 -10.13 -17.43
C ARG A 135 -7.02 -10.86 -18.38
N VAL A 136 -7.27 -12.15 -18.58
CA VAL A 136 -6.52 -12.97 -19.53
C VAL A 136 -7.39 -13.33 -20.72
N SER A 137 -6.84 -13.18 -21.92
CA SER A 137 -7.43 -13.65 -23.16
C SER A 137 -6.48 -14.65 -23.79
N VAL A 138 -7.00 -15.79 -24.27
CA VAL A 138 -6.20 -16.80 -24.99
C VAL A 138 -6.70 -16.88 -26.42
N ILE A 139 -5.76 -16.77 -27.34
CA ILE A 139 -5.97 -16.87 -28.78
C ILE A 139 -5.12 -18.02 -29.27
N ALA A 140 -5.75 -19.03 -29.85
CA ALA A 140 -5.05 -20.10 -30.52
C ALA A 140 -4.72 -19.70 -31.95
N PHE A 141 -3.53 -20.03 -32.43
CA PHE A 141 -3.18 -19.85 -33.84
C PHE A 141 -2.44 -21.04 -34.43
N TYR A 142 -2.67 -21.26 -35.72
CA TYR A 142 -1.98 -22.24 -36.55
C TYR A 142 -1.98 -21.72 -38.00
N THR A 143 -2.89 -22.20 -38.86
CA THR A 143 -3.11 -21.70 -40.22
C THR A 143 -3.92 -20.39 -40.28
N GLY A 144 -4.63 -20.09 -39.19
CA GLY A 144 -5.35 -18.86 -38.91
C GLY A 144 -5.32 -18.60 -37.40
N TRP A 145 -6.17 -17.73 -36.88
CA TRP A 145 -6.34 -17.52 -35.45
C TRP A 145 -7.80 -17.69 -35.01
N LYS A 146 -8.01 -18.11 -33.76
CA LYS A 146 -9.32 -18.22 -33.12
C LYS A 146 -9.26 -17.78 -31.65
N PRO A 147 -10.19 -16.94 -31.17
CA PRO A 147 -10.29 -16.64 -29.75
C PRO A 147 -10.80 -17.90 -29.02
N VAL A 148 -10.08 -18.35 -28.00
CA VAL A 148 -10.49 -19.48 -27.16
C VAL A 148 -11.23 -18.97 -25.92
N VAL A 149 -10.66 -17.95 -25.28
CA VAL A 149 -11.30 -17.21 -24.19
C VAL A 149 -10.91 -15.74 -24.30
N VAL A 150 -11.85 -14.86 -24.00
CA VAL A 150 -11.63 -13.42 -24.00
C VAL A 150 -11.99 -12.90 -22.61
N ASP A 151 -11.08 -12.15 -22.01
CA ASP A 151 -11.32 -11.39 -20.80
C ASP A 151 -11.77 -12.22 -19.57
N THR A 152 -11.13 -13.37 -19.33
CA THR A 152 -11.38 -14.19 -18.13
C THR A 152 -10.54 -13.75 -16.92
N PHE A 153 -11.11 -13.89 -15.73
CA PHE A 153 -10.40 -13.79 -14.45
C PHE A 153 -10.10 -15.17 -13.84
N ASP A 154 -10.68 -16.22 -14.39
CA ASP A 154 -10.59 -17.57 -13.83
C ASP A 154 -9.33 -18.28 -14.35
N PRO A 155 -8.32 -18.52 -13.48
CA PRO A 155 -7.12 -19.25 -13.88
C PRO A 155 -7.43 -20.70 -14.27
N GLU A 156 -8.45 -21.32 -13.70
CA GLU A 156 -8.76 -22.73 -13.96
C GLU A 156 -9.30 -22.93 -15.37
N VAL A 157 -10.05 -21.94 -15.90
CA VAL A 157 -10.43 -21.91 -17.32
C VAL A 157 -9.18 -21.89 -18.21
N ILE A 158 -8.18 -21.08 -17.84
CA ILE A 158 -6.95 -20.97 -18.62
C ILE A 158 -6.14 -22.28 -18.51
N ARG A 159 -5.99 -22.86 -17.31
CA ARG A 159 -5.31 -24.14 -17.12
C ARG A 159 -5.95 -25.25 -17.96
N ASN A 160 -7.27 -25.36 -17.94
CA ASN A 160 -7.99 -26.36 -18.74
C ASN A 160 -7.79 -26.17 -20.25
N ILE A 161 -7.75 -24.92 -20.74
CA ILE A 161 -7.44 -24.63 -22.14
C ILE A 161 -6.02 -25.09 -22.51
N LEU A 162 -5.05 -24.95 -21.60
CA LEU A 162 -3.65 -25.27 -21.85
C LEU A 162 -3.35 -26.78 -21.74
N GLU A 163 -4.06 -27.50 -20.88
CA GLU A 163 -3.75 -28.90 -20.56
C GLU A 163 -4.68 -29.91 -21.24
N ASP A 164 -5.98 -29.62 -21.33
CA ASP A 164 -7.00 -30.63 -21.65
C ASP A 164 -7.72 -30.41 -23.00
N LEU A 165 -7.56 -29.23 -23.62
CA LEU A 165 -8.33 -28.87 -24.81
C LEU A 165 -7.52 -29.14 -26.11
N PRO A 166 -7.96 -30.07 -26.98
CA PRO A 166 -7.24 -30.38 -28.22
C PRO A 166 -7.52 -29.33 -29.31
N LEU A 167 -6.87 -28.18 -29.19
CA LEU A 167 -7.08 -26.99 -30.03
C LEU A 167 -6.68 -27.18 -31.50
N THR A 168 -5.72 -28.08 -31.80
CA THR A 168 -5.22 -28.36 -33.14
C THR A 168 -6.35 -28.76 -34.12
N HIS A 169 -7.37 -29.49 -33.63
CA HIS A 169 -8.51 -29.93 -34.45
C HIS A 169 -9.45 -28.79 -34.89
N ALA A 170 -9.35 -27.61 -34.27
CA ALA A 170 -10.18 -26.46 -34.63
C ALA A 170 -9.70 -25.76 -35.92
N PHE A 171 -8.56 -26.17 -36.48
CA PHE A 171 -7.89 -25.52 -37.60
C PHE A 171 -7.75 -26.44 -38.81
N GLN A 172 -7.64 -25.84 -39.99
CA GLN A 172 -7.31 -26.56 -41.22
C GLN A 172 -5.83 -26.91 -41.23
N ALA A 173 -5.48 -28.05 -41.82
CA ALA A 173 -4.10 -28.45 -42.02
C ALA A 173 -3.36 -27.48 -42.95
N GLY A 174 -2.12 -27.13 -42.64
CA GLY A 174 -1.31 -26.21 -43.44
C GLY A 174 -0.03 -25.81 -42.73
N LYS A 175 0.56 -24.68 -43.13
CA LYS A 175 1.76 -24.15 -42.45
C LYS A 175 1.36 -23.20 -41.33
N THR A 176 2.10 -23.25 -40.23
CA THR A 176 1.95 -22.30 -39.12
C THR A 176 2.26 -20.88 -39.60
N ASN A 177 1.44 -19.93 -39.14
CA ASN A 177 1.62 -18.52 -39.43
C ASN A 177 1.60 -17.73 -38.12
N LEU A 178 2.81 -17.41 -37.63
CA LEU A 178 3.00 -16.65 -36.39
C LEU A 178 2.32 -15.28 -36.38
N TYR A 179 2.16 -14.63 -37.54
CA TYR A 179 1.48 -13.34 -37.59
C TYR A 179 -0.03 -13.46 -37.41
N GLU A 180 -0.64 -14.62 -37.60
CA GLU A 180 -2.07 -14.80 -37.29
C GLU A 180 -2.33 -14.66 -35.80
N GLY A 181 -1.44 -15.21 -34.94
CA GLY A 181 -1.52 -15.00 -33.49
C GLY A 181 -1.46 -13.53 -33.11
N VAL A 182 -0.54 -12.78 -33.73
CA VAL A 182 -0.41 -11.33 -33.50
C VAL A 182 -1.59 -10.54 -34.06
N ARG A 183 -2.11 -10.91 -35.24
CA ARG A 183 -3.32 -10.29 -35.83
C ARG A 183 -4.53 -10.49 -34.93
N GLY A 184 -4.75 -11.71 -34.46
CA GLY A 184 -5.83 -12.01 -33.52
C GLY A 184 -5.71 -11.17 -32.25
N ALA A 185 -4.50 -11.07 -31.69
CA ALA A 185 -4.24 -10.24 -30.52
C ALA A 185 -4.55 -8.76 -30.79
N ALA A 186 -4.09 -8.24 -31.93
CA ALA A 186 -4.36 -6.87 -32.33
C ALA A 186 -5.87 -6.60 -32.51
N GLU A 187 -6.61 -7.51 -33.13
CA GLU A 187 -8.07 -7.36 -33.33
C GLU A 187 -8.83 -7.27 -31.99
N ILE A 188 -8.49 -8.13 -31.02
CA ILE A 188 -9.14 -8.10 -29.70
C ILE A 188 -8.72 -6.85 -28.92
N ALA A 189 -7.44 -6.49 -28.98
CA ALA A 189 -6.90 -5.38 -28.19
C ALA A 189 -7.32 -3.99 -28.69
N LYS A 190 -7.80 -3.84 -29.93
CA LYS A 190 -8.20 -2.54 -30.51
C LYS A 190 -9.20 -1.76 -29.66
N ALA A 191 -10.08 -2.45 -28.95
CA ALA A 191 -11.13 -1.84 -28.13
C ALA A 191 -10.64 -1.36 -26.76
N TRP A 192 -9.41 -1.70 -26.37
CA TRP A 192 -8.89 -1.42 -25.04
C TRP A 192 -8.18 -0.06 -24.96
N PRO A 193 -8.07 0.53 -23.76
CA PRO A 193 -7.33 1.77 -23.57
C PRO A 193 -5.84 1.61 -23.94
N PRO A 194 -5.15 2.71 -24.29
CA PRO A 194 -3.72 2.68 -24.55
C PRO A 194 -2.91 2.15 -23.36
N ASP A 195 -1.84 1.40 -23.63
CA ASP A 195 -0.90 0.87 -22.64
C ASP A 195 -1.57 0.09 -21.48
N THR A 196 -2.63 -0.67 -21.75
CA THR A 196 -3.27 -1.55 -20.76
C THR A 196 -3.07 -3.03 -21.03
N ALA A 197 -2.49 -3.40 -22.18
CA ALA A 197 -2.36 -4.77 -22.62
C ALA A 197 -0.91 -5.22 -22.83
N THR A 198 -0.65 -6.47 -22.48
CA THR A 198 0.60 -7.18 -22.78
C THR A 198 0.29 -8.36 -23.71
N LEU A 199 1.03 -8.46 -24.80
CA LEU A 199 0.98 -9.58 -25.73
C LEU A 199 2.06 -10.61 -25.38
N LEU A 200 1.63 -11.82 -25.08
CA LEU A 200 2.47 -13.00 -24.88
C LEU A 200 2.31 -13.96 -26.06
N VAL A 201 3.35 -14.12 -26.87
CA VAL A 201 3.37 -15.09 -27.98
C VAL A 201 4.13 -16.32 -27.54
N VAL A 202 3.55 -17.51 -27.65
CA VAL A 202 4.24 -18.79 -27.34
C VAL A 202 4.23 -19.69 -28.56
N SER A 203 5.41 -20.10 -29.02
CA SER A 203 5.58 -20.92 -30.25
C SER A 203 6.95 -21.61 -30.29
N ASP A 204 7.10 -22.61 -31.15
CA ASP A 204 8.40 -23.19 -31.52
C ASP A 204 9.14 -22.38 -32.60
N GLY A 205 8.47 -21.45 -33.28
CA GLY A 205 9.08 -20.53 -34.23
C GLY A 205 9.38 -21.12 -35.60
N ASP A 206 8.88 -22.32 -35.92
CA ASP A 206 9.35 -23.10 -37.07
C ASP A 206 9.18 -22.36 -38.41
N THR A 207 8.11 -21.57 -38.55
CA THR A 207 7.82 -20.80 -39.77
C THR A 207 7.42 -19.34 -39.50
N LEU A 208 8.27 -18.41 -39.92
CA LEU A 208 7.88 -17.01 -40.10
C LEU A 208 7.44 -16.80 -41.55
N PRO A 209 6.23 -16.30 -41.80
CA PRO A 209 5.82 -15.96 -43.16
C PRO A 209 6.55 -14.70 -43.65
N GLU A 210 6.73 -14.61 -44.97
CA GLU A 210 7.26 -13.42 -45.66
C GLU A 210 6.22 -12.28 -45.75
N SER A 211 5.06 -12.42 -45.12
CA SER A 211 3.98 -11.45 -45.18
C SER A 211 4.27 -10.17 -44.38
N ALA A 212 3.51 -9.12 -44.68
CA ALA A 212 3.63 -7.84 -43.99
C ALA A 212 3.35 -8.00 -42.48
N LEU A 213 4.15 -7.31 -41.66
CA LEU A 213 4.00 -7.31 -40.21
C LEU A 213 2.63 -6.71 -39.84
N PRO A 214 1.86 -7.35 -38.96
CA PRO A 214 0.68 -6.72 -38.40
C PRO A 214 1.08 -5.52 -37.54
N VAL A 215 0.27 -4.46 -37.58
CA VAL A 215 0.46 -3.27 -36.74
C VAL A 215 -0.21 -3.52 -35.40
N LEU A 216 0.52 -3.32 -34.29
CA LEU A 216 -0.06 -3.42 -32.96
C LEU A 216 -0.88 -2.16 -32.64
N PRO A 217 -2.06 -2.30 -32.04
CA PRO A 217 -2.83 -1.16 -31.54
C PRO A 217 -2.10 -0.52 -30.34
N PRO A 218 -2.38 0.77 -30.05
CA PRO A 218 -1.75 1.49 -28.94
C PRO A 218 -2.08 0.90 -27.56
N SER A 219 -3.06 0.01 -27.46
CA SER A 219 -3.40 -0.71 -26.23
C SER A 219 -2.34 -1.72 -25.81
N ILE A 220 -1.57 -2.28 -26.75
CA ILE A 220 -0.51 -3.24 -26.47
C ILE A 220 0.78 -2.47 -26.20
N GLY A 221 1.09 -2.28 -24.91
CA GLY A 221 2.29 -1.57 -24.45
C GLY A 221 3.52 -2.47 -24.32
N GLY A 222 3.34 -3.79 -24.23
CA GLY A 222 4.42 -4.75 -24.05
C GLY A 222 4.24 -6.03 -24.86
N VAL A 223 5.35 -6.59 -25.36
CA VAL A 223 5.38 -7.87 -26.09
C VAL A 223 6.44 -8.80 -25.50
N LEU A 224 6.03 -10.02 -25.17
CA LEU A 224 6.90 -11.11 -24.76
C LEU A 224 6.72 -12.28 -25.73
N VAL A 225 7.81 -12.75 -26.32
CA VAL A 225 7.84 -13.94 -27.16
C VAL A 225 8.56 -15.04 -26.40
N VAL A 226 7.87 -16.16 -26.18
CA VAL A 226 8.39 -17.33 -25.50
C VAL A 226 8.56 -18.47 -26.49
N GLY A 227 9.79 -18.96 -26.59
CA GLY A 227 10.10 -20.13 -27.39
C GLY A 227 9.98 -21.44 -26.61
N VAL A 228 9.47 -22.49 -27.27
CA VAL A 228 9.37 -23.84 -26.70
C VAL A 228 9.85 -24.90 -27.69
N GLY A 229 10.45 -25.99 -27.21
CA GLY A 229 11.06 -27.06 -28.02
C GLY A 229 12.59 -27.09 -27.94
N ASP A 230 13.25 -28.13 -28.42
CA ASP A 230 14.71 -28.20 -28.41
C ASP A 230 15.31 -27.40 -29.58
N ILE A 231 16.31 -26.55 -29.29
CA ILE A 231 17.03 -25.76 -30.30
C ILE A 231 18.06 -26.62 -31.06
N ALA A 232 18.67 -27.58 -30.37
CA ALA A 232 19.76 -28.40 -30.89
C ALA A 232 19.26 -29.67 -31.58
N LYS A 233 18.24 -30.32 -31.03
CA LYS A 233 17.67 -31.56 -31.56
C LYS A 233 16.34 -31.26 -32.24
N GLY A 234 16.21 -31.68 -33.50
CA GLY A 234 14.94 -31.62 -34.21
C GLY A 234 14.30 -33.00 -34.32
N LEU A 235 12.97 -33.03 -34.33
CA LEU A 235 12.18 -34.22 -34.62
C LEU A 235 11.55 -34.09 -36.00
N PHE A 236 11.34 -35.22 -36.66
CA PHE A 236 10.75 -35.24 -38.00
C PHE A 236 9.22 -35.20 -37.90
N ILE A 237 8.60 -34.24 -38.59
CA ILE A 237 7.15 -34.07 -38.68
C ILE A 237 6.81 -33.53 -40.07
N ASP A 238 5.69 -33.96 -40.65
CA ASP A 238 5.16 -33.42 -41.92
C ASP A 238 6.22 -33.23 -43.02
N GLY A 239 7.12 -34.22 -43.18
CA GLY A 239 8.13 -34.23 -44.23
C GLY A 239 9.36 -33.32 -44.00
N HIS A 240 9.48 -32.68 -42.83
CA HIS A 240 10.60 -31.81 -42.48
C HIS A 240 11.08 -32.05 -41.04
N VAL A 241 12.28 -31.54 -40.72
CA VAL A 241 12.81 -31.58 -39.36
C VAL A 241 12.35 -30.31 -38.64
N SER A 242 11.47 -30.47 -37.65
CA SER A 242 11.01 -29.37 -36.80
C SER A 242 11.86 -29.27 -35.54
N ARG A 243 12.26 -28.05 -35.22
CA ARG A 243 13.02 -27.69 -34.01
C ARG A 243 12.69 -26.26 -33.61
N GLN A 244 13.00 -25.88 -32.37
CA GLN A 244 12.81 -24.50 -31.95
C GLN A 244 13.72 -23.57 -32.76
N ASN A 245 13.13 -22.55 -33.40
CA ASN A 245 13.84 -21.56 -34.18
C ASN A 245 13.96 -20.25 -33.40
N ALA A 246 14.86 -20.26 -32.40
CA ALA A 246 15.14 -19.08 -31.57
C ALA A 246 15.45 -17.80 -32.39
N PRO A 247 16.26 -17.84 -33.47
CA PRO A 247 16.52 -16.65 -34.29
C PRO A 247 15.27 -16.06 -34.96
N SER A 248 14.28 -16.89 -35.29
CA SER A 248 13.00 -16.40 -35.83
C SER A 248 12.17 -15.72 -34.74
N LEU A 249 12.09 -16.30 -33.54
CA LEU A 249 11.35 -15.73 -32.42
C LEU A 249 12.00 -14.44 -31.89
N GLU A 250 13.34 -14.37 -31.87
CA GLU A 250 14.08 -13.14 -31.55
C GLU A 250 13.80 -12.03 -32.56
N ARG A 251 13.77 -12.36 -33.86
CA ARG A 251 13.40 -11.42 -34.91
C ARG A 251 11.96 -10.93 -34.74
N LEU A 252 11.03 -11.82 -34.37
CA LEU A 252 9.64 -11.43 -34.08
C LEU A 252 9.57 -10.44 -32.91
N ALA A 253 10.23 -10.76 -31.79
CA ALA A 253 10.28 -9.88 -30.62
C ALA A 253 10.88 -8.52 -30.96
N ALA A 254 12.03 -8.49 -31.65
CA ALA A 254 12.71 -7.26 -32.03
C ALA A 254 11.84 -6.36 -32.93
N ARG A 255 11.05 -6.93 -33.84
CA ARG A 255 10.14 -6.17 -34.72
C ARG A 255 9.02 -5.46 -33.96
N PHE A 256 8.67 -5.96 -32.77
CA PHE A 256 7.67 -5.35 -31.88
C PHE A 256 8.28 -4.64 -30.68
N ALA A 257 9.60 -4.39 -30.70
CA ALA A 257 10.33 -3.83 -29.55
C ALA A 257 10.09 -4.61 -28.23
N GLY A 258 9.82 -5.91 -28.34
CA GLY A 258 9.54 -6.80 -27.22
C GLY A 258 10.75 -7.62 -26.77
N HIS A 259 10.50 -8.53 -25.83
CA HIS A 259 11.51 -9.43 -25.28
C HIS A 259 11.32 -10.85 -25.79
N TYR A 260 12.43 -11.52 -26.10
CA TYR A 260 12.44 -12.96 -26.34
C TYR A 260 12.93 -13.70 -25.10
N HIS A 261 12.29 -14.82 -24.76
CA HIS A 261 12.71 -15.72 -23.71
C HIS A 261 12.63 -17.18 -24.19
N ASP A 262 13.68 -17.95 -23.94
CA ASP A 262 13.65 -19.39 -24.15
C ASP A 262 12.98 -20.09 -22.97
N GLY A 263 11.69 -20.40 -23.14
CA GLY A 263 10.87 -21.09 -22.16
C GLY A 263 11.19 -22.57 -22.05
N ASN A 264 11.98 -23.17 -22.95
CA ASN A 264 12.18 -24.61 -22.98
C ASN A 264 12.96 -25.12 -21.75
N ARG A 265 14.04 -24.42 -21.36
CA ARG A 265 14.90 -24.83 -20.23
C ARG A 265 14.72 -23.98 -18.98
N GLN A 266 14.35 -22.72 -19.15
CA GLN A 266 14.30 -21.75 -18.06
C GLN A 266 12.87 -21.25 -17.85
N HIS A 267 12.47 -21.10 -16.59
CA HIS A 267 11.27 -20.33 -16.28
C HIS A 267 11.51 -18.87 -16.66
N VAL A 268 10.45 -18.17 -17.05
CA VAL A 268 10.54 -16.72 -17.31
C VAL A 268 11.01 -16.05 -16.02
N PRO A 269 12.12 -15.29 -16.02
CA PRO A 269 12.58 -14.61 -14.82
C PRO A 269 11.55 -13.61 -14.32
N THR A 270 11.40 -13.50 -12.99
CA THR A 270 10.51 -12.50 -12.37
C THR A 270 10.83 -11.10 -12.85
N LYS A 271 12.09 -10.80 -13.14
CA LYS A 271 12.50 -9.51 -13.70
C LYS A 271 11.88 -9.22 -15.07
N VAL A 272 11.83 -10.19 -15.98
CA VAL A 272 11.21 -9.99 -17.30
C VAL A 272 9.70 -9.74 -17.17
N LEU A 273 9.04 -10.48 -16.27
CA LEU A 273 7.62 -10.26 -15.97
C LEU A 273 7.37 -8.91 -15.29
N ARG A 274 8.29 -8.49 -14.40
CA ARG A 274 8.23 -7.20 -13.73
C ARG A 274 8.49 -6.06 -14.71
N ASP A 275 9.47 -6.19 -15.61
CA ASP A 275 9.76 -5.20 -16.65
C ASP A 275 8.55 -5.07 -17.62
N LEU A 276 7.85 -6.18 -17.94
CA LEU A 276 6.59 -6.16 -18.70
C LEU A 276 5.42 -5.51 -17.94
N SER A 277 5.38 -5.70 -16.61
CA SER A 277 4.44 -5.03 -15.71
C SER A 277 4.78 -3.54 -15.47
N GLU A 278 6.07 -3.19 -15.51
CA GLU A 278 6.63 -1.84 -15.29
C GLU A 278 6.65 -0.99 -16.59
N THR A 279 6.65 -1.60 -17.78
CA THR A 279 6.43 -0.89 -19.06
C THR A 279 5.03 -0.30 -19.17
N LEU A 280 4.13 -0.71 -18.30
CA LEU A 280 2.80 -0.12 -18.15
C LEU A 280 2.96 1.02 -17.12
N PRO A 281 2.49 2.23 -17.42
CA PRO A 281 2.71 3.39 -16.55
C PRO A 281 2.30 3.03 -15.12
N PRO A 282 3.14 3.33 -14.11
CA PRO A 282 2.74 3.14 -12.73
C PRO A 282 1.42 3.85 -12.54
N LEU A 283 0.46 3.14 -11.95
CA LEU A 283 -0.80 3.70 -11.48
C LEU A 283 -0.47 5.04 -10.85
N LYS A 284 -1.01 6.14 -11.39
CA LYS A 284 -0.91 7.47 -10.76
C LYS A 284 -1.04 7.27 -9.26
N ASP A 285 -0.04 7.75 -8.49
CA ASP A 285 -0.03 7.68 -7.03
C ASP A 285 -1.47 7.78 -6.54
N GLU A 286 -1.99 6.70 -5.96
CA GLU A 286 -3.36 6.69 -5.44
C GLU A 286 -3.41 7.85 -4.45
N GLU A 287 -4.01 8.97 -4.88
CA GLU A 287 -4.24 10.11 -4.01
C GLU A 287 -4.97 9.54 -2.79
N LEU A 288 -4.38 9.75 -1.61
CA LEU A 288 -4.92 9.23 -0.35
C LEU A 288 -6.44 9.39 -0.36
N GLY A 289 -7.17 8.30 -0.21
CA GLY A 289 -8.62 8.35 -0.21
C GLY A 289 -9.15 9.12 1.01
N ASP A 290 -10.44 9.47 0.95
CA ASP A 290 -11.13 10.11 2.07
C ASP A 290 -11.03 9.30 3.37
N ARG A 291 -10.87 7.97 3.26
CA ARG A 291 -10.67 7.06 4.41
C ARG A 291 -9.33 7.29 5.08
N GLU A 292 -8.25 7.33 4.32
CA GLU A 292 -6.89 7.51 4.80
C GLU A 292 -6.76 8.86 5.50
N TYR A 293 -7.28 9.92 4.88
CA TYR A 293 -7.35 11.24 5.51
C TYR A 293 -8.16 11.23 6.80
N ALA A 294 -9.29 10.51 6.84
CA ALA A 294 -10.12 10.40 8.02
C ALA A 294 -9.44 9.64 9.18
N LEU A 295 -8.69 8.57 8.88
CA LEU A 295 -7.90 7.83 9.86
C LEU A 295 -6.74 8.69 10.41
N ILE A 296 -6.05 9.42 9.54
CA ILE A 296 -4.99 10.35 9.95
C ILE A 296 -5.57 11.44 10.85
N ALA A 297 -6.67 12.08 10.45
CA ALA A 297 -7.34 13.11 11.24
C ALA A 297 -7.80 12.59 12.62
N LEU A 298 -8.38 11.38 12.65
CA LEU A 298 -8.80 10.70 13.87
C LEU A 298 -7.60 10.40 14.79
N GLY A 299 -6.54 9.80 14.25
CA GLY A 299 -5.34 9.43 14.99
C GLY A 299 -4.59 10.64 15.54
N CYS A 300 -4.35 11.66 14.70
CA CYS A 300 -3.71 12.91 15.11
C CYS A 300 -4.55 13.66 16.13
N GLY A 301 -5.86 13.77 15.94
CA GLY A 301 -6.75 14.45 16.88
C GLY A 301 -6.82 13.73 18.24
N ALA A 302 -6.96 12.41 18.25
CA ALA A 302 -6.96 11.61 19.48
C ALA A 302 -5.62 11.73 20.22
N GLY A 303 -4.50 11.56 19.48
CA GLY A 303 -3.16 11.65 20.03
C GLY A 303 -2.87 13.02 20.64
N LEU A 304 -3.26 14.10 19.95
CA LEU A 304 -3.08 15.45 20.47
C LEU A 304 -3.85 15.67 21.78
N LEU A 305 -5.13 15.26 21.85
CA LEU A 305 -5.93 15.41 23.08
C LEU A 305 -5.37 14.58 24.24
N ALA A 306 -4.92 13.35 23.97
CA ALA A 306 -4.34 12.47 24.99
C ALA A 306 -3.03 13.04 25.57
N LEU A 307 -2.19 13.64 24.73
CA LEU A 307 -0.89 14.17 25.14
C LEU A 307 -0.96 15.59 25.73
N LEU A 308 -1.98 16.38 25.37
CA LEU A 308 -2.08 17.77 25.79
C LEU A 308 -2.16 17.92 27.31
N GLY A 309 -2.92 17.06 28.01
CA GLY A 309 -3.05 17.07 29.46
C GLY A 309 -1.71 16.82 30.19
N PRO A 310 -1.04 15.69 29.93
CA PRO A 310 0.28 15.39 30.48
C PRO A 310 1.34 16.46 30.16
N LEU A 311 1.36 16.98 28.92
CA LEU A 311 2.29 18.04 28.53
C LEU A 311 2.04 19.33 29.31
N LEU A 312 0.77 19.71 29.52
CA LEU A 312 0.42 20.87 30.34
C LEU A 312 0.78 20.67 31.81
N ALA A 313 0.62 19.45 32.34
CA ALA A 313 0.99 19.12 33.71
C ALA A 313 2.51 19.19 33.93
N CYS A 314 3.30 18.61 33.03
CA CYS A 314 4.76 18.55 33.16
C CYS A 314 5.47 19.84 32.74
N PHE A 315 4.93 20.56 31.75
CA PHE A 315 5.63 21.69 31.12
C PHE A 315 4.83 23.00 31.10
N GLY A 316 3.61 23.03 31.65
CA GLY A 316 2.72 24.19 31.57
C GLY A 316 3.01 25.30 32.58
N SER A 317 3.61 24.98 33.73
CA SER A 317 4.05 25.97 34.71
C SER A 317 5.46 25.66 35.22
N GLY A 318 6.21 26.70 35.61
CA GLY A 318 7.49 26.55 36.31
C GLY A 318 7.35 26.42 37.83
N PHE A 319 6.12 26.37 38.34
CA PHE A 319 5.82 26.43 39.76
C PHE A 319 5.59 25.01 40.31
N SER A 320 6.41 24.60 41.29
CA SER A 320 6.22 23.35 42.02
C SER A 320 5.80 23.70 43.46
N PRO A 321 4.56 23.40 43.89
CA PRO A 321 4.06 23.79 45.20
C PRO A 321 4.70 23.02 46.38
N PHE A 322 5.45 21.94 46.11
CA PHE A 322 6.01 21.04 47.12
C PHE A 322 7.54 20.96 47.11
N ARG A 323 8.25 22.08 46.95
CA ARG A 323 9.67 22.11 47.32
C ARG A 323 9.78 22.39 48.82
N VAL A 324 9.59 21.35 49.64
CA VAL A 324 9.84 21.42 51.10
C VAL A 324 11.28 21.84 51.30
N SER A 325 11.49 23.01 51.87
CA SER A 325 12.82 23.53 52.23
C SER A 325 13.39 22.69 53.37
N SER A 326 14.13 21.63 53.05
CA SER A 326 14.98 20.94 54.01
C SER A 326 16.23 21.78 54.31
N SER A 327 16.07 22.93 54.98
CA SER A 327 17.18 23.69 55.54
C SER A 327 16.89 24.12 56.98
N ARG A 328 16.72 23.14 57.87
CA ARG A 328 16.95 23.32 59.31
C ARG A 328 17.98 22.30 59.78
N ARG A 329 19.22 22.49 59.37
CA ARG A 329 20.39 21.94 60.07
C ARG A 329 21.60 22.81 59.75
N ALA A 330 21.84 23.82 60.59
CA ALA A 330 23.15 24.34 60.98
C ALA A 330 23.03 25.76 61.55
N SER A 331 22.82 25.86 62.86
CA SER A 331 23.35 26.96 63.66
C SER A 331 23.24 26.55 65.13
N ARG A 332 24.21 25.74 65.54
CA ARG A 332 24.58 25.47 66.93
C ARG A 332 25.26 26.76 67.42
N PRO A 333 24.81 27.45 68.48
CA PRO A 333 25.63 28.48 69.09
C PRO A 333 26.60 27.77 70.04
N ALA A 334 27.88 27.83 69.70
CA ALA A 334 28.95 27.66 70.66
C ALA A 334 29.17 29.00 71.38
N ASP A 335 29.41 28.89 72.69
CA ASP A 335 30.23 29.78 73.51
C ASP A 335 29.59 31.05 74.12
N ARG A 336 29.24 30.96 75.43
CA ARG A 336 29.50 32.00 76.43
C ARG A 336 29.77 31.37 77.81
N SER A 337 30.93 31.73 78.35
CA SER A 337 31.51 31.36 79.65
C SER A 337 30.66 31.75 80.88
N PRO A 338 30.91 31.13 82.06
CA PRO A 338 30.24 31.45 83.32
C PRO A 338 31.00 32.53 84.12
N ALA A 339 30.34 33.64 84.48
CA ALA A 339 30.86 34.56 85.50
C ALA A 339 29.74 35.36 86.19
N GLU A 340 29.59 35.03 87.48
CA GLU A 340 29.35 35.93 88.64
C GLU A 340 27.95 36.56 88.89
N PRO A 341 27.35 36.34 90.10
CA PRO A 341 26.07 36.94 90.50
C PRO A 341 26.24 38.30 91.21
N PRO A 342 25.31 39.25 91.05
CA PRO A 342 25.35 40.49 91.81
C PRO A 342 24.81 40.32 93.24
N ARG A 343 25.57 40.83 94.21
CA ARG A 343 25.25 40.94 95.64
C ARG A 343 24.10 41.93 95.89
N ALA A 344 23.33 41.63 96.93
CA ALA A 344 22.29 42.45 97.52
C ALA A 344 22.80 43.75 98.16
N PRO A 345 21.93 44.77 98.32
CA PRO A 345 22.03 45.74 99.40
C PRO A 345 21.11 45.33 100.57
N GLN A 346 21.70 45.16 101.76
CA GLN A 346 21.02 45.15 103.05
C GLN A 346 20.80 46.60 103.53
N LEU A 347 19.59 46.93 103.99
CA LEU A 347 19.23 47.98 104.95
C LEU A 347 17.83 47.58 105.46
N ALA A 348 17.69 46.81 106.55
CA ALA A 348 17.73 47.21 107.95
C ALA A 348 16.67 48.28 108.30
N GLY A 349 15.59 47.86 109.00
CA GLY A 349 14.58 48.74 109.58
C GLY A 349 13.27 48.04 109.97
N ALA A 350 13.32 47.14 110.96
CA ALA A 350 12.20 46.89 111.89
C ALA A 350 12.17 48.02 112.95
N PRO A 351 11.17 48.19 113.86
CA PRO A 351 10.11 47.28 114.33
C PRO A 351 8.71 47.94 114.19
N SER A 352 7.55 47.47 114.67
CA SER A 352 7.16 46.72 115.86
C SER A 352 5.67 46.33 115.74
N ASP A 353 5.33 45.13 116.19
CA ASP A 353 4.21 44.74 117.06
C ASP A 353 2.75 45.17 116.80
N GLY A 354 1.86 44.19 117.00
CA GLY A 354 0.50 44.43 117.51
C GLY A 354 -0.61 43.76 116.68
N VAL A 355 -0.81 42.43 116.76
CA VAL A 355 -1.80 41.78 117.65
C VAL A 355 -3.27 42.09 117.30
N LEU A 356 -3.94 41.13 116.65
CA LEU A 356 -5.34 40.71 116.84
C LEU A 356 -5.38 39.24 116.36
N ARG A 357 -5.30 38.25 117.26
CA ARG A 357 -6.41 37.52 117.91
C ARG A 357 -7.39 36.87 116.95
#